data_AF-A0A6N7PI65-F1
#
_entry.id   AF-A0A6N7PI65-F1
#
_cell.length_a   1.000
_cell.length_b   1.000
_cell.length_c   1.000
_cell.angle_alpha   90.00
_cell.angle_beta   90.00
_cell.angle_gamma   90.00
#
_symmetry.space_group_name_H-M   'P 1'
#
loop_
_entity.id
_entity.type
_entity.pdbx_description
1 polymer ?
#
loop_
_entity_poly.entity_id
_entity_poly.type
_entity_poly.pdbx_seq_one_letter_code
_entity_poly.pdbx_strand_id
1 'polypeptide(L)' 'MSKKSVEELIGRALTDVEFRKKLLAAPEATLTAEGYEAGPEVIEAIKSANPDEVNAMAQGLESQMAQRKAAS' A
#
# COMPACT_ATOMS: atom_id res chain seq x y z
N MET A 1 18.54 -12.23 4.06
CA MET A 1 17.69 -11.12 3.59
C MET A 1 16.54 -10.99 4.57
N SER A 2 16.31 -9.82 5.17
CA SER A 2 15.13 -9.61 6.02
C SER A 2 13.91 -9.52 5.12
N LYS A 3 12.87 -10.28 5.44
CA LYS A 3 11.58 -10.23 4.72
C LYS A 3 10.95 -8.86 4.99
N LYS A 4 10.33 -8.27 3.95
CA LYS A 4 9.63 -6.98 4.09
C LYS A 4 8.40 -7.16 4.99
N SER A 5 8.18 -6.24 5.92
CA SER A 5 7.08 -6.34 6.90
C SER A 5 5.74 -5.86 6.32
N VAL A 6 4.65 -6.20 7.01
CA VAL A 6 3.30 -5.69 6.69
C VAL A 6 3.23 -4.16 6.85
N GLU A 7 3.98 -3.57 7.78
CA GLU A 7 4.02 -2.11 7.95
C GLU A 7 4.68 -1.43 6.75
N GLU A 8 5.76 -2.02 6.22
CA GLU A 8 6.40 -1.55 4.99
C GLU A 8 5.44 -1.65 3.78
N LEU A 9 4.68 -2.75 3.71
CA LEU A 9 3.65 -2.95 2.69
C LEU A 9 2.59 -1.84 2.72
N ILE A 10 2.03 -1.55 3.90
CA ILE A 10 1.02 -0.50 4.07
C ILE A 10 1.59 0.87 3.73
N GLY A 11 2.78 1.19 4.25
CA GLY A 11 3.46 2.46 3.97
C GLY A 11 3.69 2.66 2.47
N ARG A 12 4.16 1.63 1.76
CA ARG A 12 4.35 1.67 0.31
C ARG A 12 3.02 1.76 -0.44
N ALA A 13 2.00 1.00 -0.04
CA ALA A 13 0.67 1.10 -0.66
C ALA A 13 0.09 2.52 -0.57
N LEU A 14 0.36 3.27 0.50
CA LEU A 14 -0.13 4.65 0.65
C LEU A 14 0.72 5.68 -0.09
N THR A 15 2.02 5.40 -0.33
CA THR A 15 2.96 6.40 -0.89
C THR A 15 3.37 6.13 -2.34
N ASP A 16 3.18 4.91 -2.84
CA ASP A 16 3.51 4.48 -4.20
C ASP A 16 2.21 4.10 -4.95
N VAL A 17 1.78 5.02 -5.81
CA VAL A 17 0.52 4.87 -6.58
C VAL A 17 0.57 3.72 -7.56
N GLU A 18 1.72 3.44 -8.17
CA GLU A 18 1.84 2.36 -9.15
C GLU A 18 1.83 1.01 -8.46
N PHE A 19 2.54 0.90 -7.35
CA PHE A 19 2.50 -0.28 -6.49
C PHE A 19 1.09 -0.54 -5.97
N ARG A 20 0.40 0.48 -5.45
CA ARG A 20 -0.99 0.34 -4.97
C ARG A 20 -1.93 -0.20 -6.04
N LYS A 21 -1.85 0.33 -7.26
CA LYS A 21 -2.66 -0.16 -8.39
C LYS A 21 -2.41 -1.63 -8.69
N LYS A 22 -1.14 -2.05 -8.73
CA LYS A 22 -0.76 -3.45 -8.95
C LYS A 22 -1.26 -4.34 -7.80
N LEU A 23 -1.06 -3.89 -6.56
CA LEU A 23 -1.45 -4.60 -5.36
C LEU A 23 -2.96 -4.85 -5.30
N LEU A 24 -3.79 -3.83 -5.58
CA LEU A 24 -5.24 -3.97 -5.54
C LEU A 24 -5.79 -4.78 -6.73
N ALA A 25 -5.12 -4.77 -7.88
CA ALA A 25 -5.52 -5.55 -9.05
C ALA A 25 -5.12 -7.04 -8.95
N ALA A 26 -3.94 -7.33 -8.39
CA ALA A 26 -3.40 -8.68 -8.27
C ALA A 26 -2.54 -8.81 -6.99
N PRO A 27 -3.16 -8.98 -5.80
CA PRO A 27 -2.47 -8.95 -4.52
C PRO A 27 -1.37 -10.00 -4.41
N GLU A 28 -1.69 -11.26 -4.69
CA GLU A 28 -0.76 -12.40 -4.52
C GLU A 28 0.44 -12.29 -5.46
N ALA A 29 0.18 -11.95 -6.74
CA ALA A 29 1.24 -11.80 -7.73
C ALA A 29 2.16 -10.62 -7.38
N THR A 30 1.59 -9.50 -6.95
CA THR A 30 2.36 -8.30 -6.58
C THR A 30 3.21 -8.55 -5.35
N LEU A 31 2.64 -9.14 -4.29
CA LEU A 31 3.38 -9.45 -3.06
C LEU A 31 4.53 -10.42 -3.32
N THR A 32 4.28 -11.48 -4.11
CA THR A 32 5.30 -12.46 -4.51
C THR A 32 6.42 -11.81 -5.31
N ALA A 33 6.09 -11.01 -6.32
CA ALA A 33 7.08 -10.33 -7.17
C ALA A 33 7.96 -9.34 -6.39
N GLU A 34 7.38 -8.71 -5.36
CA GLU A 34 8.03 -7.69 -4.55
C GLU A 34 8.72 -8.24 -3.30
N GLY A 35 8.65 -9.57 -3.08
CA GLY A 35 9.30 -10.28 -1.98
C GLY A 35 8.66 -10.07 -0.61
N TYR A 36 7.37 -9.73 -0.57
CA TYR A 36 6.61 -9.67 0.67
C TYR A 36 6.13 -11.07 1.06
N GLU A 37 6.32 -11.44 2.32
CA GLU A 37 5.61 -12.57 2.91
C GLU A 37 4.36 -12.05 3.62
N ALA A 38 3.22 -12.18 2.96
CA ALA A 38 1.91 -11.92 3.53
C ALA A 38 1.25 -13.25 3.88
N GLY A 39 0.78 -13.36 5.13
CA GLY A 39 -0.09 -14.46 5.51
C GLY A 39 -1.44 -14.40 4.75
N PRO A 40 -2.21 -15.50 4.75
CA PRO A 40 -3.52 -15.55 4.10
C PRO A 40 -4.46 -14.45 4.59
N GLU A 41 -4.44 -14.13 5.89
CA GLU A 41 -5.24 -13.06 6.49
C GLU A 41 -4.95 -11.68 5.87
N VAL A 42 -3.68 -11.40 5.59
CA VAL A 42 -3.27 -10.12 4.96
C VAL A 42 -3.74 -10.08 3.51
N ILE A 43 -3.61 -11.20 2.78
CA ILE A 43 -4.08 -11.29 1.39
C ILE A 43 -5.60 -11.12 1.32
N GLU A 44 -6.36 -11.76 2.22
CA GLU A 44 -7.81 -11.60 2.30
C GLU A 44 -8.22 -10.17 2.66
N ALA A 45 -7.50 -9.53 3.58
CA ALA A 45 -7.72 -8.13 3.93
C ALA A 45 -7.51 -7.21 2.72
N ILE A 46 -6.47 -7.43 1.91
CA ILE A 46 -6.22 -6.66 0.69
C ILE A 46 -7.31 -6.91 -0.35
N LYS A 47 -7.75 -8.16 -0.53
CA LYS A 47 -8.83 -8.52 -1.46
C LYS A 47 -10.19 -7.94 -1.06
N SER A 48 -10.41 -7.79 0.24
CA SER A 48 -11.65 -7.23 0.82
C SER A 48 -11.61 -5.71 0.94
N ALA A 49 -10.44 -5.09 0.73
CA ALA A 49 -10.30 -3.65 0.81
C ALA A 49 -11.06 -2.97 -0.33
N ASN A 50 -11.78 -1.90 -0.01
CA ASN A 50 -12.41 -1.06 -1.02
C ASN A 50 -11.34 -0.19 -1.71
N PRO A 51 -11.10 -0.34 -3.03
CA PRO A 51 -10.09 0.44 -3.73
C PRO A 51 -10.27 1.95 -3.61
N ASP A 52 -11.52 2.43 -3.57
CA ASP A 52 -11.82 3.85 -3.49
C ASP A 52 -11.40 4.44 -2.14
N GLU A 53 -11.64 3.70 -1.05
CA GLU A 53 -11.24 4.12 0.30
C GLU A 53 -9.71 4.13 0.45
N VAL A 54 -9.03 3.09 -0.04
CA VAL A 54 -7.56 3.04 0.01
C VAL A 54 -6.94 4.18 -0.81
N ASN A 55 -7.50 4.49 -1.98
CA ASN A 55 -7.04 5.61 -2.80
C ASN A 55 -7.29 6.96 -2.12
N ALA A 56 -8.44 7.16 -1.48
CA ALA A 56 -8.74 8.38 -0.73
C ALA A 56 -7.77 8.59 0.44
N MET A 57 -7.44 7.51 1.17
CA MET A 57 -6.44 7.57 2.26
C MET A 57 -5.05 7.96 1.74
N ALA A 58 -4.62 7.37 0.63
CA ALA A 58 -3.34 7.70 -0.01
C ALA A 58 -3.29 9.19 -0.41
N GLN A 59 -4.32 9.68 -1.09
CA GLN A 59 -4.42 11.09 -1.50
C GLN A 59 -4.45 12.06 -0.31
N GLY A 60 -5.14 11.68 0.77
CA GLY A 60 -5.16 12.45 2.01
C GLY A 60 -3.78 12.58 2.63
N LEU A 61 -3.01 11.48 2.65
CA LEU A 61 -1.63 11.47 3.13
C LEU A 61 -0.71 12.34 2.27
N GLU A 62 -0.80 12.22 0.94
CA GLU A 62 -0.06 13.06 -0.01
C GLU A 62 -0.35 14.55 0.21
N SER A 63 -1.62 14.90 0.39
CA SER A 63 -2.06 16.27 0.67
C SER A 63 -1.46 16.83 1.97
N GLN A 64 -1.46 16.03 3.04
CA GLN A 64 -0.86 16.42 4.32
C GLN A 64 0.66 16.60 4.23
N MET A 65 1.36 15.76 3.46
CA MET A 65 2.79 15.89 3.24
C MET A 65 3.12 17.15 2.45
N ALA A 66 2.34 17.46 1.41
CA ALA A 66 2.50 18.67 0.63
C ALA A 66 2.30 19.94 1.48
N GLN A 67 1.28 19.95 2.34
CA GLN A 67 1.02 21.05 3.27
C GLN A 67 2.17 21.25 4.27
N ARG A 68 2.69 20.17 4.87
CA ARG A 68 3.84 20.26 5.79
C ARG A 68 5.09 20.83 5.12
N LYS A 69 5.35 20.44 3.87
CA LYS A 69 6.47 20.95 3.08
C LYS A 69 6.31 22.43 2.73
N ALA A 70 5.09 22.90 2.50
CA ALA A 70 4.81 24.31 2.21
C ALA A 70 4.87 25.22 3.45
N ALA A 71 4.74 24.64 4.65
CA ALA A 71 4.81 25.34 5.93
C ALA A 71 6.23 25.35 6.55
N SER A 72 7.23 24.74 5.88
CA SER A 72 8.63 24.65 6.33
C SER A 72 9.53 25.61 5.56
#